data_AF-F5L6F3-F1
#
_entry.id   AF-F5L6F3-F1
#
_cell.length_a   1.000
_cell.length_b   1.000
_cell.length_c   1.000
_cell.angle_alpha   90.00
_cell.angle_beta   90.00
_cell.angle_gamma   90.00
#
_symmetry.space_group_name_H-M   'P 1'
#
loop_
_entity.id
_entity.type
_entity.pdbx_description
1 polymer ?
#
loop_
_entity_poly.entity_id
_entity_poly.type
_entity_poly.pdbx_seq_one_letter_code
_entity_poly.pdbx_strand_id
1 'polypeptide(L)' 'MSFWQRMADINLLVWISAVFIFHGLLYLLLGTPNWMSVTLMATSVWALGLLIIRAVGRALIRQKT' A
#
# COMPACT_ATOMS: atom_id res chain seq x y z
N MET A 1 -21.79 -4.54 -2.96
CA MET A 1 -20.46 -4.02 -3.37
C MET A 1 -19.53 -5.18 -3.62
N SER A 2 -19.01 -5.32 -4.83
CA SER A 2 -18.01 -6.35 -5.14
C SER A 2 -16.65 -6.01 -4.50
N PHE A 3 -15.82 -7.02 -4.26
CA PHE A 3 -14.46 -6.87 -3.73
C PHE A 3 -13.64 -5.84 -4.54
N TRP A 4 -13.74 -5.89 -5.88
CA TRP A 4 -13.00 -5.01 -6.79
C TRP A 4 -13.41 -3.54 -6.70
N GLN A 5 -14.69 -3.25 -6.42
CA GLN A 5 -15.15 -1.87 -6.19
C GLN A 5 -14.53 -1.31 -4.91
N ARG A 6 -14.50 -2.09 -3.82
CA ARG A 6 -13.86 -1.67 -2.57
C ARG A 6 -12.37 -1.37 -2.78
N MET A 7 -11.66 -2.20 -3.55
CA MET A 7 -10.25 -1.99 -3.88
C MET A 7 -10.02 -0.78 -4.79
N ALA A 8 -10.96 -0.44 -5.67
CA ALA A 8 -10.87 0.74 -6.53
C ALA A 8 -11.03 2.06 -5.76
N ASP A 9 -11.82 2.04 -4.68
CA ASP A 9 -12.18 3.20 -3.87
C ASP A 9 -11.27 3.41 -2.64
N ILE A 10 -10.25 2.57 -2.44
CA ILE A 10 -9.33 2.73 -1.30
C ILE A 10 -8.59 4.07 -1.36
N ASN A 11 -8.48 4.72 -0.21
CA ASN A 11 -7.61 5.87 -0.05
C ASN A 11 -6.15 5.40 0.06
N LEU A 12 -5.44 5.46 -1.07
CA LEU A 12 -4.03 5.06 -1.19
C LEU A 12 -3.13 5.80 -0.20
N LEU A 13 -3.38 7.09 0.05
CA LEU A 13 -2.56 7.88 0.97
C LEU A 13 -2.67 7.35 2.40
N VAL A 14 -3.88 7.00 2.85
CA VAL A 14 -4.11 6.43 4.18
C VAL A 14 -3.40 5.09 4.34
N TRP A 15 -3.48 4.23 3.33
CA TRP A 15 -2.80 2.93 3.37
C TRP A 15 -1.27 3.06 3.33
N ILE A 16 -0.73 3.93 2.47
CA ILE A 16 0.71 4.19 2.39
C ILE A 16 1.24 4.75 3.71
N SER A 17 0.55 5.74 4.30
CA SER A 17 0.97 6.32 5.58
C SER A 17 0.85 5.33 6.74
N ALA A 18 -0.19 4.49 6.77
CA ALA A 18 -0.31 3.40 7.75
C ALA A 18 0.86 2.39 7.64
N VAL A 19 1.19 1.94 6.42
CA VAL A 19 2.32 1.03 6.18
C VAL A 19 3.63 1.64 6.63
N PHE A 20 3.87 2.92 6.29
CA PHE A 20 5.07 3.65 6.66
C PHE A 20 5.22 3.75 8.18
N ILE A 21 4.17 4.17 8.90
CA ILE A 21 4.20 4.29 10.35
C ILE A 21 4.43 2.94 11.01
N PHE A 22 3.74 1.89 10.55
CA PHE A 22 3.84 0.56 11.16
C PHE A 22 5.24 -0.04 11.00
N HIS A 23 5.80 0.02 9.79
CA HIS A 23 7.15 -0.48 9.54
C HIS A 23 8.22 0.42 10.17
N GLY A 24 8.02 1.75 10.17
CA GLY A 24 8.92 2.68 10.83
C GLY A 24 9.03 2.39 12.33
N LEU A 25 7.89 2.23 13.01
CA LEU A 25 7.85 1.84 14.42
C LEU A 25 8.48 0.47 14.64
N LEU A 26 8.17 -0.52 13.81
CA LEU A 26 8.75 -1.86 13.92
C LEU A 26 10.28 -1.82 13.79
N TYR A 27 10.83 -1.17 12.77
CA TYR A 27 12.28 -1.11 12.57
C TYR A 27 13.00 -0.27 13.63
N LEU A 28 12.35 0.75 14.19
CA LEU A 28 12.83 1.48 15.35
C LEU A 28 12.88 0.58 16.59
N LEU A 29 11.84 -0.20 16.85
CA LEU A 29 11.77 -1.14 17.97
C LEU A 29 12.79 -2.28 17.85
N LEU A 30 13.09 -2.73 16.62
CA LEU A 30 14.15 -3.70 16.35
C LEU A 30 15.57 -3.11 16.44
N GLY A 31 15.73 -1.78 16.56
CA GLY A 31 17.04 -1.14 16.56
C GLY A 31 17.77 -1.24 15.21
N THR A 32 17.03 -1.24 14.10
CA THR A 32 17.61 -1.38 12.76
C THR A 32 18.45 -0.13 12.41
N PRO A 33 19.77 -0.25 12.12
CA PRO A 33 20.62 0.92 11.87
C PRO A 33 20.15 1.80 10.72
N ASN A 34 19.64 1.17 9.65
CA ASN A 34 19.12 1.85 8.45
C ASN A 34 17.59 1.89 8.42
N TRP A 35 16.92 1.95 9.57
CA TRP A 35 15.45 1.85 9.69
C TRP A 35 14.70 2.75 8.71
N MET A 36 15.15 3.99 8.49
CA MET A 36 14.49 4.93 7.58
C MET A 36 14.53 4.43 6.13
N SER A 37 15.70 4.00 5.64
CA SER A 37 15.86 3.48 4.29
C SER A 37 15.04 2.20 4.07
N VAL A 38 15.06 1.29 5.05
CA VAL A 38 14.28 0.05 4.99
C VAL A 38 12.78 0.33 5.03
N THR A 39 12.33 1.31 5.83
CA THR A 39 10.93 1.75 5.88
C THR A 39 10.49 2.33 4.53
N LEU A 40 11.31 3.18 3.92
CA LEU A 40 11.02 3.77 2.61
C LEU A 40 10.95 2.71 1.51
N MET A 41 11.88 1.75 1.49
CA MET A 41 11.81 0.62 0.56
C MET A 41 10.55 -0.21 0.76
N ALA A 42 10.25 -0.61 2.00
CA ALA A 42 9.05 -1.40 2.32
C ALA A 42 7.77 -0.66 1.90
N THR A 43 7.69 0.64 2.20
CA THR A 43 6.57 1.49 1.81
C THR A 43 6.44 1.61 0.30
N SER A 44 7.56 1.69 -0.43
CA SER A 44 7.56 1.76 -1.90
C SER A 44 7.03 0.48 -2.53
N VAL A 45 7.43 -0.69 -2.01
CA VAL A 45 6.93 -2.00 -2.47
C VAL A 45 5.41 -2.09 -2.26
N TRP A 46 4.92 -1.71 -1.08
CA TRP A 46 3.49 -1.71 -0.79
C TRP A 46 2.70 -0.69 -1.61
N ALA A 47 3.26 0.51 -1.82
CA ALA A 47 2.64 1.53 -2.67
C ALA A 47 2.47 1.02 -4.10
N LEU A 48 3.49 0.37 -4.67
CA LEU A 48 3.41 -0.26 -6.00
C LEU A 48 2.35 -1.37 -6.03
N GLY A 49 2.33 -2.25 -5.03
CA GLY A 49 1.32 -3.32 -4.94
C GLY A 49 -0.11 -2.77 -4.89
N LEU A 50 -0.36 -1.74 -4.09
CA LEU A 50 -1.67 -1.09 -3.99
C LEU A 50 -2.07 -0.39 -5.28
N LEU A 51 -1.13 0.26 -5.97
CA LEU A 51 -1.37 0.87 -7.28
C LEU A 51 -1.77 -0.18 -8.32
N ILE A 52 -1.08 -1.32 -8.36
CA ILE A 52 -1.38 -2.42 -9.27
C ILE A 52 -2.77 -2.98 -8.97
N ILE A 53 -3.07 -3.29 -7.70
CA ILE A 53 -4.38 -3.81 -7.31
C ILE A 53 -5.50 -2.83 -7.70
N ARG A 54 -5.28 -1.54 -7.49
CA ARG A 54 -6.24 -0.50 -7.88
C ARG A 54 -6.41 -0.43 -9.40
N ALA A 55 -5.33 -0.50 -10.16
CA ALA A 55 -5.38 -0.49 -11.63
C ALA A 55 -6.13 -1.72 -12.17
N VAL A 56 -5.81 -2.91 -11.67
CA VAL A 56 -6.48 -4.17 -12.03
C VAL A 56 -7.96 -4.12 -11.65
N GLY A 57 -8.29 -3.68 -10.44
CA GLY A 57 -9.68 -3.53 -9.99
C GLY A 57 -10.48 -2.62 -10.92
N ARG A 58 -9.94 -1.47 -11.31
CA ARG A 58 -10.58 -0.57 -12.29
C ARG A 58 -10.72 -1.20 -13.66
N ALA A 59 -9.69 -1.91 -14.14
CA ALA A 59 -9.73 -2.57 -15.44
C ALA A 59 -10.82 -3.66 -15.50
N LEU A 60 -10.94 -4.47 -14.44
CA LEU A 60 -11.97 -5.50 -14.32
C LEU A 60 -13.39 -4.93 -14.22
N ILE A 61 -13.58 -3.80 -13.53
CA ILE A 61 -14.87 -3.11 -13.47
C ILE A 61 -15.26 -2.57 -14.86
N ARG A 62 -14.30 -1.99 -15.58
CA ARG A 62 -14.51 -1.42 -16.92
C ARG A 62 -14.92 -2.47 -17.96
N GLN A 63 -14.41 -3.70 -17.88
CA GLN A 63 -14.82 -4.78 -18.78
C GLN A 63 -16.24 -5.32 -18.51
N LYS A 64 -16.78 -5.11 -17.31
CA LYS A 64 -18.10 -5.60 -16.91
C LYS A 64 -19.24 -4.61 -17.22
N THR A 65 -18.92 -3.40 -17.67
CA THR A 65 -19.87 -2.33 -18.01
C THR A 65 -19.91 -2.18 -19.52
#